data_AF-A0A3D1AY47-F1
#
_entry.id   AF-A0A3D1AY47-F1
#
_cell.length_a   1.000
_cell.length_b   1.000
_cell.length_c   1.000
_cell.angle_alpha   90.00
_cell.angle_beta   90.00
_cell.angle_gamma   90.00
#
_symmetry.space_group_name_H-M   'P 1'
#
loop_
_entity.id
_entity.type
_entity.pdbx_description
1 polymer ?
#
loop_
_entity_poly.entity_id
_entity_poly.type
_entity_poly.pdbx_seq_one_letter_code
_entity_poly.pdbx_strand_id
1 'polypeptide(L)'
;EDGWSGPAPADAFPPNAFGLFGITGNVWEWCSDWFHAKWRLTAGRNNPLGPAAGTSKVIKGGSYLCHESYCNRYRVAARTSNTPDSSTTNIGFRCVR
;
A
#
# COMPACT_ATOMS: atom_id res chain seq x y z
N GLU A 1 -11.71 15.54 -9.02
CA GLU A 1 -11.50 14.24 -9.68
C GLU A 1 -10.17 14.30 -10.40
N ASP A 2 -9.47 13.17 -10.49
CA ASP A 2 -8.09 13.08 -11.01
C ASP A 2 -8.01 12.75 -12.52
N GLY A 3 -9.17 12.53 -13.16
CA GLY A 3 -9.29 12.26 -14.59
C GLY A 3 -9.25 10.78 -14.98
N TRP A 4 -9.19 9.85 -14.02
CA TRP A 4 -9.04 8.41 -14.29
C TRP A 4 -10.13 7.58 -13.59
N SER A 5 -10.85 6.76 -14.35
CA SER A 5 -11.81 5.78 -13.81
C SER A 5 -11.17 4.44 -13.45
N GLY A 6 -9.88 4.30 -13.72
CA GLY A 6 -9.06 3.10 -13.50
C GLY A 6 -7.62 3.48 -13.13
N PRO A 7 -6.66 2.57 -13.29
CA PRO A 7 -5.26 2.90 -13.08
C PRO A 7 -4.80 4.03 -14.01
N ALA A 8 -4.06 4.98 -13.44
CA ALA A 8 -3.36 6.03 -14.17
C ALA A 8 -1.92 5.57 -14.49
N PRO A 9 -1.23 6.18 -15.48
CA PRO A 9 0.21 6.03 -15.66
C PRO A 9 0.98 6.21 -14.35
N ALA A 10 2.06 5.46 -14.16
CA ALA A 10 2.81 5.44 -12.89
C ALA A 10 3.38 6.81 -12.48
N ASP A 11 3.58 7.70 -13.46
CA ASP A 11 4.13 9.04 -13.35
C ASP A 11 3.09 10.16 -13.59
N ALA A 12 1.78 9.83 -13.61
CA ALA A 12 0.71 10.77 -13.95
C ALA A 12 0.56 11.96 -12.99
N PHE A 13 1.02 11.85 -11.76
CA PHE A 13 0.86 12.86 -10.71
C PHE A 13 2.21 13.39 -10.23
N PRO A 14 2.28 14.61 -9.64
CA PRO A 14 3.54 15.13 -9.13
C PRO A 14 4.22 14.16 -8.13
N PRO A 15 5.55 14.04 -8.15
CA PRO A 15 6.25 13.26 -7.16
C PRO A 15 6.16 13.92 -5.78
N ASN A 16 6.30 13.13 -4.72
CA ASN A 16 6.56 13.68 -3.39
C ASN A 16 8.00 14.23 -3.28
N ALA A 17 8.36 14.77 -2.11
CA ALA A 17 9.68 15.34 -1.85
C ALA A 17 10.87 14.35 -1.99
N PHE A 18 10.60 13.04 -2.10
CA PHE A 18 11.60 12.00 -2.34
C PHE A 18 11.62 11.51 -3.80
N GLY A 19 10.90 12.16 -4.70
CA GLY A 19 10.82 11.74 -6.11
C GLY A 19 9.89 10.54 -6.35
N LEU A 20 9.05 10.17 -5.38
CA LEU A 20 8.13 9.02 -5.51
C LEU A 20 6.78 9.46 -6.05
N PHE A 21 6.37 8.83 -7.15
CA PHE A 21 5.08 9.02 -7.81
C PHE A 21 4.05 8.01 -7.32
N GLY A 22 2.77 8.37 -7.31
CA GLY A 22 1.65 7.44 -7.15
C GLY A 22 1.63 6.61 -5.86
N ILE A 23 2.29 7.04 -4.78
CA ILE A 23 2.38 6.28 -3.51
C ILE A 23 1.07 6.25 -2.71
N THR A 24 0.11 7.12 -3.06
CA THR A 24 -1.24 7.16 -2.50
C THR A 24 -2.26 7.18 -3.63
N GLY A 25 -3.20 6.23 -3.62
CA GLY A 25 -4.13 6.02 -4.73
C GLY A 25 -3.51 5.16 -5.84
N ASN A 26 -4.03 5.29 -7.06
CA ASN A 26 -3.69 4.47 -8.22
C ASN A 26 -3.86 2.95 -7.96
N VAL A 27 -2.84 2.24 -7.51
CA VAL A 27 -2.94 0.83 -7.12
C VAL A 27 -2.39 0.62 -5.71
N TRP A 28 -2.95 -0.36 -5.01
CA TRP A 28 -2.35 -0.86 -3.77
C TRP A 28 -0.97 -1.43 -4.07
N GLU A 29 -0.04 -1.31 -3.14
CA GLU A 29 1.32 -1.81 -3.33
C GLU A 29 1.68 -2.84 -2.26
N TRP A 30 2.11 -4.03 -2.71
CA TRP A 30 2.64 -5.08 -1.84
C TRP A 30 3.91 -4.65 -1.09
N CYS A 31 4.01 -5.09 0.17
CA CYS A 31 5.22 -5.03 0.98
C CYS A 31 5.64 -6.43 1.42
N SER A 32 6.92 -6.61 1.75
CA SER A 32 7.48 -7.91 2.18
C SER A 32 6.92 -8.43 3.50
N ASP A 33 6.47 -7.54 4.38
CA ASP A 33 6.03 -7.82 5.74
C ASP A 33 4.80 -8.73 5.79
N TRP A 34 4.77 -9.65 6.75
CA TRP A 34 3.54 -10.28 7.19
C TRP A 34 2.66 -9.28 7.94
N PHE A 35 1.36 -9.25 7.65
CA PHE A 35 0.44 -8.35 8.31
C PHE A 35 0.09 -8.86 9.71
N HIS A 36 0.30 -8.00 10.71
CA HIS A 36 -0.26 -8.17 12.04
C HIS A 36 -0.76 -6.82 12.58
N ALA A 37 -1.95 -6.79 13.18
CA ALA A 37 -2.59 -5.54 13.58
C ALA A 37 -1.85 -4.84 14.73
N LYS A 38 -1.30 -5.62 15.68
CA LYS A 38 -0.72 -5.14 16.93
C LYS A 38 0.80 -5.30 17.05
N TRP A 39 1.48 -5.94 16.07
CA TRP A 39 2.91 -6.27 16.19
C TRP A 39 3.78 -5.03 16.37
N ARG A 40 3.41 -3.93 15.70
CA ARG A 40 4.10 -2.63 15.83
C ARG A 40 4.13 -2.06 17.26
N LEU A 41 3.26 -2.52 18.17
CA LEU A 41 3.23 -2.04 19.56
C LEU A 41 4.39 -2.58 20.39
N THR A 42 4.98 -3.70 19.98
CA THR A 42 6.08 -4.37 20.67
C THR A 42 7.33 -4.51 19.80
N ALA A 43 7.27 -4.03 18.55
CA ALA A 43 8.38 -4.13 17.61
C ALA A 43 9.53 -3.17 17.97
N GLY A 44 10.77 -3.62 17.68
CA GLY A 44 11.92 -2.72 17.64
C GLY A 44 11.75 -1.64 16.56
N ARG A 45 12.38 -0.48 16.76
CA ARG A 45 12.30 0.65 15.83
C ARG A 45 13.40 0.68 14.77
N ASN A 46 14.46 -0.10 14.96
CA ASN A 46 15.56 -0.20 14.00
C ASN A 46 15.27 -1.29 12.98
N ASN A 47 15.04 -0.91 11.72
CA ASN A 47 14.74 -1.81 10.59
C ASN A 47 13.76 -2.96 10.91
N PRO A 48 12.52 -2.66 11.37
CA PRO A 48 11.51 -3.69 11.63
C PRO A 48 11.13 -4.42 10.33
N LEU A 49 11.18 -5.76 10.34
CA LEU A 49 10.88 -6.62 9.18
C LEU A 49 9.47 -7.26 9.22
N GLY A 50 8.64 -6.81 10.15
CA GLY A 50 7.37 -7.44 10.48
C GLY A 50 7.53 -8.73 11.31
N PRO A 51 6.40 -9.42 11.62
CA PRO A 51 6.41 -10.74 12.23
C PRO A 51 7.09 -11.78 11.33
N ALA A 52 7.68 -12.82 11.94
CA ALA A 52 8.36 -13.89 11.20
C ALA A 52 7.40 -14.73 10.31
N ALA A 53 6.13 -14.83 10.69
CA ALA A 53 5.11 -15.60 9.97
C ALA A 53 3.75 -14.89 9.99
N GLY A 54 2.89 -15.25 9.04
CA GLY A 54 1.52 -14.76 8.94
C GLY A 54 0.78 -15.43 7.78
N THR A 55 -0.50 -15.09 7.62
CA THR A 55 -1.37 -15.61 6.56
C THR A 55 -1.55 -14.63 5.41
N SER A 56 -1.24 -13.35 5.62
CA SER A 56 -1.44 -12.29 4.64
C SER A 56 -0.29 -11.30 4.65
N LYS A 57 0.09 -10.78 3.49
CA LYS A 57 1.14 -9.77 3.33
C LYS A 57 0.55 -8.37 3.39
N VAL A 58 1.35 -7.40 3.83
CA VAL A 58 0.95 -6.01 3.92
C VAL A 58 0.75 -5.42 2.52
N ILE A 59 -0.32 -4.65 2.32
CA ILE A 59 -0.48 -3.73 1.19
C ILE A 59 -0.73 -2.29 1.67
N LYS A 60 -0.20 -1.32 0.94
CA LYS A 60 -0.17 0.11 1.28
C LYS A 60 -0.64 0.99 0.11
N GLY A 61 -0.96 2.25 0.40
CA GLY A 61 -1.21 3.29 -0.62
C GLY A 61 -2.67 3.55 -0.97
N GLY A 62 -3.56 2.56 -0.88
CA GLY A 62 -4.90 2.70 -1.44
C GLY A 62 -4.91 2.42 -2.94
N SER A 63 -6.03 2.66 -3.62
CA SER A 63 -6.15 2.47 -5.07
C SER A 63 -7.15 3.47 -5.67
N TYR A 64 -7.29 3.48 -6.99
CA TYR A 64 -8.29 4.28 -7.74
C TYR A 64 -9.74 4.01 -7.29
N LEU A 65 -9.99 2.90 -6.59
CA LEU A 65 -11.30 2.61 -6.00
C LEU A 65 -11.53 3.31 -4.66
N CYS A 66 -10.49 3.70 -3.91
CA CYS A 66 -10.67 4.23 -2.57
C CYS A 66 -11.45 5.56 -2.55
N HIS A 67 -12.42 5.66 -1.66
CA HIS A 67 -13.26 6.85 -1.50
C HIS A 67 -13.54 7.12 -0.03
N GLU A 68 -13.70 8.39 0.35
CA GLU A 68 -13.90 8.81 1.75
C GLU A 68 -15.08 8.10 2.42
N SER A 69 -16.18 7.89 1.69
CA SER A 69 -17.41 7.31 2.23
C SER A 69 -17.29 5.85 2.70
N TYR A 70 -16.28 5.10 2.25
CA TYR A 70 -16.17 3.67 2.60
C TYR A 70 -14.74 3.15 2.77
N CYS A 71 -13.76 3.78 2.12
CA CYS A 71 -12.36 3.38 2.17
C CYS A 71 -11.44 4.60 2.16
N ASN A 72 -11.26 5.21 3.33
CA ASN A 72 -10.27 6.26 3.54
C ASN A 72 -8.87 5.67 3.79
N ARG A 73 -8.39 4.81 2.88
CA ARG A 73 -7.07 4.14 2.98
C ARG A 73 -6.02 4.68 2.01
N TYR A 74 -6.31 5.76 1.28
CA TYR A 74 -5.32 6.55 0.55
C TYR A 74 -4.40 7.38 1.47
N ARG A 75 -4.65 7.41 2.78
CA ARG A 75 -3.76 8.06 3.76
C ARG A 75 -2.45 7.29 3.90
N VAL A 76 -1.33 7.99 3.98
CA VAL A 76 0.03 7.42 4.11
C VAL A 76 0.17 6.40 5.26
N ALA A 77 -0.50 6.63 6.38
CA ALA A 77 -0.46 5.74 7.55
C ALA A 77 -1.35 4.48 7.39
N ALA A 78 -2.33 4.49 6.48
CA ALA A 78 -3.27 3.40 6.31
C ALA A 78 -2.57 2.14 5.80
N ARG A 79 -3.07 0.98 6.22
CA ARG A 79 -2.54 -0.33 5.88
C ARG A 79 -3.68 -1.34 5.86
N THR A 80 -3.59 -2.30 4.95
CA THR A 80 -4.43 -3.50 4.94
C THR A 80 -3.57 -4.68 4.51
N SER A 81 -4.19 -5.81 4.19
CA SER A 81 -3.48 -7.02 3.80
C SER A 81 -4.29 -7.85 2.84
N ASN A 82 -3.62 -8.76 2.14
CA ASN A 82 -4.26 -9.81 1.38
C ASN A 82 -3.38 -11.08 1.40
N THR A 83 -3.94 -12.25 1.07
CA THR A 83 -3.15 -13.50 1.00
C THR A 83 -2.13 -13.40 -0.16
N PRO A 84 -0.93 -13.96 -0.01
CA PRO A 84 0.17 -13.77 -0.96
C PRO A 84 -0.11 -14.32 -2.38
N ASP A 85 -1.09 -15.22 -2.51
CA ASP A 85 -1.57 -15.80 -3.75
C ASP A 85 -2.75 -15.03 -4.37
N SER A 86 -3.30 -14.03 -3.67
CA SER A 86 -4.39 -13.21 -4.18
C SER A 86 -3.92 -12.18 -5.20
N SER A 87 -4.75 -11.97 -6.23
CA SER A 87 -4.59 -10.90 -7.21
C SER A 87 -5.92 -10.20 -7.47
N THR A 88 -5.87 -8.91 -7.80
CA THR A 88 -7.02 -8.09 -8.19
C THR A 88 -6.59 -7.04 -9.21
N THR A 89 -7.55 -6.34 -9.81
CA THR A 89 -7.28 -5.29 -10.80
C THR A 89 -6.71 -3.99 -10.22
N ASN A 90 -6.60 -3.88 -8.90
CA ASN A 90 -6.21 -2.66 -8.19
C ASN A 90 -5.03 -2.86 -7.21
N ILE A 91 -4.29 -3.95 -7.33
CA ILE A 91 -3.08 -4.24 -6.54
C ILE A 91 -1.90 -4.47 -7.50
N GLY A 92 -0.80 -3.75 -7.26
CA GLY A 92 0.51 -3.92 -7.88
C GLY A 92 1.62 -3.91 -6.84
N PHE A 93 2.82 -3.47 -7.23
CA PHE A 93 3.97 -3.33 -6.32
C PHE A 93 5.01 -2.37 -6.91
N ARG A 94 5.92 -1.90 -6.05
CA ARG A 94 7.18 -1.25 -6.45
C ARG A 94 8.36 -1.94 -5.79
N CYS A 95 9.49 -1.99 -6.48
CA CYS A 95 10.71 -2.60 -5.96
C CYS A 95 11.52 -1.63 -5.10
N VAL A 96 12.34 -2.19 -4.21
CA VAL A 96 13.35 -1.48 -3.43
C VAL A 96 14.67 -2.28 -3.46
N ARG A 97 15.78 -1.64 -3.14
CA ARG A 97 17.11 -2.26 -3.01
C ARG A 97 17.84 -1.70 -1.80
#